data_AF-A0A8F2XVD7-F1
#
_entry.id   AF-A0A8F2XVD7-F1
#
_cell.length_a   1.000
_cell.length_b   1.000
_cell.length_c   1.000
_cell.angle_alpha   90.00
_cell.angle_beta   90.00
_cell.angle_gamma   90.00
#
_symmetry.space_group_name_H-M   'P 1'
#
loop_
_entity.id
_entity.type
_entity.pdbx_description
1 polymer ?
#
loop_
_entity_poly.entity_id
_entity_poly.type
_entity_poly.pdbx_seq_one_letter_code
_entity_poly.pdbx_strand_id
1 'polypeptide(L)'
;MSTNLFIYLSSMFKKKEGSIESQIFRLTNRVIKLTYHFKTHGKDYSSQRGLWKILGKRKRLLIYLFKTNLTSYRDLTNQLGIRKLKKLTNFTNSKEKV
;
A
#
# COMPACT_ATOMS: atom_id res chain seq x y z
N MET A 1 13.71 -9.15 -9.87
CA MET A 1 14.68 -9.55 -8.82
C MET A 1 14.95 -8.35 -7.93
N SER A 2 14.27 -8.29 -6.78
CA SER A 2 14.44 -7.27 -5.72
C SER A 2 14.18 -7.91 -4.35
N THR A 3 14.69 -9.13 -4.15
CA THR A 3 14.42 -9.96 -2.97
C THR A 3 15.09 -9.40 -1.71
N ASN A 4 16.30 -8.85 -1.85
CA ASN A 4 17.08 -8.32 -0.72
C ASN A 4 16.47 -7.05 -0.10
N LEU A 5 15.95 -6.14 -0.93
CA LEU A 5 15.28 -4.93 -0.45
C LEU A 5 13.99 -5.25 0.30
N PHE A 6 13.26 -6.27 -0.15
CA PHE A 6 11.99 -6.68 0.42
C PHE A 6 12.13 -7.38 1.79
N ILE A 7 13.17 -8.21 1.96
CA ILE A 7 13.46 -8.89 3.22
C ILE A 7 13.93 -7.89 4.28
N TYR A 8 14.83 -6.96 3.91
CA TYR A 8 15.32 -5.92 4.82
C TYR A 8 14.19 -4.99 5.28
N LEU A 9 13.34 -4.56 4.34
CA LEU A 9 12.18 -3.72 4.64
C LEU A 9 11.16 -4.46 5.53
N SER A 10 10.98 -5.77 5.31
CA SER A 10 10.14 -6.60 6.18
C SER A 10 10.68 -6.73 7.60
N SER A 11 12.00 -6.77 7.80
CA SER A 11 12.62 -6.77 9.12
C SER A 11 12.40 -5.44 9.85
N MET A 12 12.59 -4.32 9.16
CA MET A 12 12.37 -2.97 9.71
C MET A 12 10.93 -2.72 10.13
N PHE A 13 9.94 -3.12 9.32
CA PHE A 13 8.52 -2.96 9.66
C PHE A 13 8.03 -3.94 10.73
N LYS A 14 8.71 -5.08 10.93
CA LYS A 14 8.41 -6.02 12.03
C LYS A 14 8.71 -5.40 13.40
N LYS A 15 9.65 -4.46 13.48
CA LYS A 15 9.96 -3.72 14.73
C LYS A 15 8.94 -2.62 15.06
N LYS A 16 8.13 -2.19 14.08
CA LYS A 16 7.09 -1.16 14.21
C LYS A 16 5.68 -1.77 14.11
N GLU A 17 5.42 -2.85 14.83
CA GLU A 17 4.09 -3.47 14.85
C GLU A 17 3.03 -2.49 15.38
N GLY A 18 1.87 -2.47 14.72
CA GLY A 18 0.76 -1.57 15.06
C GLY A 18 0.70 -0.27 14.25
N SER A 19 1.82 0.21 13.69
CA SER A 19 1.80 1.46 12.91
C SER A 19 1.03 1.32 11.59
N ILE A 20 0.46 2.43 11.10
CA ILE A 20 -0.31 2.46 9.85
C ILE A 20 0.59 2.09 8.66
N GLU A 21 1.86 2.50 8.69
CA GLU A 21 2.86 2.15 7.67
C GLU A 21 3.10 0.65 7.61
N SER A 22 3.30 0.01 8.77
CA SER A 22 3.49 -1.45 8.86
C SER A 22 2.27 -2.22 8.37
N GLN A 23 1.06 -1.73 8.64
CA GLN A 23 -0.17 -2.30 8.11
C GLN A 23 -0.25 -2.17 6.58
N ILE A 24 0.06 -1.01 6.01
CA ILE A 24 0.06 -0.80 4.55
C ILE A 24 1.10 -1.70 3.88
N PHE A 25 2.29 -1.83 4.48
CA PHE A 25 3.33 -2.73 4.01
C PHE A 25 2.83 -4.19 3.95
N ARG A 26 2.28 -4.70 5.05
CA ARG A 26 1.76 -6.08 5.13
C ARG A 26 0.65 -6.34 4.12
N LEU A 27 -0.26 -5.38 3.92
CA LEU A 27 -1.31 -5.49 2.90
C LEU A 27 -0.74 -5.49 1.49
N THR A 28 0.26 -4.65 1.22
CA THR A 28 0.95 -4.60 -0.09
C THR A 28 1.62 -5.94 -0.41
N ASN A 29 2.29 -6.55 0.58
CA ASN A 29 2.92 -7.86 0.42
C ASN A 29 1.90 -8.95 0.11
N ARG A 30 0.74 -8.92 0.78
CA ARG A 30 -0.37 -9.85 0.48
C ARG A 30 -0.91 -9.67 -0.93
N VAL A 31 -1.09 -8.42 -1.38
CA VAL A 31 -1.52 -8.11 -2.76
C VAL A 31 -0.53 -8.69 -3.77
N ILE A 32 0.77 -8.49 -3.59
CA ILE A 32 1.80 -9.01 -4.50
C ILE A 32 1.75 -10.54 -4.56
N LYS A 33 1.69 -11.22 -3.41
CA LYS A 33 1.60 -12.69 -3.34
C LYS A 33 0.35 -13.23 -4.06
N LEU A 34 -0.81 -12.63 -3.79
CA LEU A 34 -2.06 -13.03 -4.45
C LEU A 34 -2.05 -12.74 -5.95
N THR A 35 -1.44 -11.63 -6.36
CA THR A 35 -1.30 -11.29 -7.78
C THR A 35 -0.46 -12.34 -8.52
N TYR A 36 0.60 -12.85 -7.89
CA TYR A 36 1.37 -13.95 -8.45
C TYR A 36 0.56 -15.26 -8.50
N HIS A 37 -0.17 -15.59 -7.43
CA HIS A 37 -1.04 -16.76 -7.38
C HIS A 37 -2.10 -16.77 -8.50
N PHE A 38 -2.70 -15.62 -8.82
CA PHE A 38 -3.69 -15.55 -9.91
C PHE A 38 -3.10 -15.68 -11.31
N LYS A 39 -1.78 -15.51 -11.49
CA LYS A 39 -1.14 -15.81 -12.78
C LYS A 39 -1.24 -17.30 -13.12
N THR A 40 -1.21 -18.17 -12.12
CA THR A 40 -1.35 -19.62 -12.29
C THR A 40 -2.79 -20.10 -12.08
N HIS A 41 -3.56 -19.43 -11.22
CA HIS A 41 -4.94 -19.82 -10.87
C HIS A 41 -5.96 -18.73 -11.20
N GLY A 42 -6.22 -18.50 -12.49
CA GLY A 42 -7.13 -17.45 -12.95
C GLY A 42 -8.61 -17.63 -12.54
N LYS A 43 -9.04 -18.87 -12.25
CA LYS A 43 -10.45 -19.20 -11.93
C LYS A 43 -10.78 -19.15 -10.43
N ASP A 44 -9.85 -18.78 -9.56
CA ASP A 44 -10.13 -18.66 -8.12
C ASP A 44 -10.80 -17.31 -7.78
N TYR A 45 -12.12 -17.25 -7.99
CA TYR A 45 -12.93 -16.06 -7.75
C TYR A 45 -13.11 -15.73 -6.26
N SER A 46 -13.03 -16.73 -5.37
CA SER A 46 -13.17 -16.53 -3.93
C SER A 46 -11.97 -15.74 -3.39
N SER A 47 -10.77 -16.17 -3.75
CA SER A 47 -9.54 -15.46 -3.41
C SER A 47 -9.47 -14.08 -4.07
N GLN A 48 -9.96 -13.93 -5.32
CA GLN A 48 -10.05 -12.61 -5.95
C GLN A 48 -10.93 -11.67 -5.14
N ARG A 49 -12.09 -12.12 -4.65
CA ARG A 49 -12.94 -11.28 -3.77
C ARG A 49 -12.21 -10.89 -2.48
N GLY A 50 -11.39 -11.78 -1.93
CA GLY A 50 -10.48 -11.50 -0.81
C GLY A 50 -9.46 -10.40 -1.15
N LEU A 51 -8.84 -10.47 -2.33
CA LEU A 51 -7.90 -9.46 -2.83
C LEU A 51 -8.54 -8.07 -2.89
N TRP A 52 -9.79 -7.98 -3.35
CA TRP A 52 -10.51 -6.70 -3.44
C TRP A 52 -10.72 -6.07 -2.06
N LYS A 53 -11.06 -6.87 -1.04
CA LYS A 53 -11.16 -6.40 0.35
C LYS A 53 -9.82 -5.85 0.86
N ILE A 54 -8.72 -6.53 0.55
CA ILE A 54 -7.36 -6.11 0.92
C ILE A 54 -7.00 -4.78 0.24
N LEU A 55 -7.27 -4.66 -1.07
CA LEU A 55 -7.04 -3.43 -1.84
C LEU A 55 -7.84 -2.26 -1.28
N GLY A 56 -9.12 -2.47 -0.94
CA GLY A 56 -9.98 -1.47 -0.32
C GLY A 56 -9.46 -1.00 1.03
N LYS A 57 -9.06 -1.93 1.92
CA LYS A 57 -8.48 -1.60 3.23
C LYS A 57 -7.19 -0.79 3.07
N ARG A 58 -6.29 -1.22 2.17
CA ARG A 58 -5.03 -0.52 1.89
C ARG A 58 -5.26 0.90 1.40
N LYS A 59 -6.23 1.09 0.50
CA LYS A 59 -6.62 2.43 -0.01
C LYS A 59 -7.12 3.34 1.10
N ARG A 60 -7.95 2.84 2.03
CA ARG A 60 -8.45 3.63 3.17
C ARG A 60 -7.30 4.07 4.09
N LEU A 61 -6.37 3.17 4.41
CA LEU A 61 -5.19 3.50 5.22
C LEU A 61 -4.28 4.53 4.56
N LEU A 62 -4.06 4.43 3.24
CA LEU A 62 -3.28 5.41 2.49
C LEU A 62 -3.95 6.79 2.50
N ILE A 63 -5.28 6.86 2.39
CA ILE A 63 -6.03 8.13 2.48
C ILE A 63 -5.92 8.70 3.89
N TYR A 64 -6.02 7.88 4.93
CA TYR A 64 -5.85 8.31 6.31
C TYR A 64 -4.44 8.89 6.53
N LEU A 65 -3.40 8.14 6.14
CA LEU A 65 -2.01 8.57 6.25
C LEU A 65 -1.74 9.87 5.48
N PHE A 66 -2.31 10.02 4.29
CA PHE A 66 -2.22 11.27 3.53
C PHE A 66 -2.81 12.47 4.27
N LYS A 67 -3.92 12.28 5.00
CA LYS A 67 -4.58 13.34 5.78
C LYS A 67 -3.82 13.69 7.06
N THR A 68 -3.19 12.70 7.71
CA THR A 68 -2.51 12.90 8.99
C THR A 68 -1.04 13.28 8.85
N ASN A 69 -0.31 12.62 7.95
CA ASN A 69 1.12 12.85 7.74
C ASN A 69 1.51 12.68 6.26
N LEU A 70 1.63 13.81 5.57
CA LEU A 70 1.98 13.84 4.15
C LEU A 70 3.41 13.35 3.87
N THR A 71 4.35 13.58 4.77
CA THR A 71 5.76 13.17 4.63
C THR A 71 5.85 11.64 4.65
N SER A 72 5.27 11.01 5.68
CA SER A 72 5.20 9.54 5.76
C SER A 72 4.50 8.93 4.54
N TYR A 73 3.46 9.59 3.99
CA TYR A 73 2.80 9.14 2.77
C TYR A 73 3.71 9.16 1.56
N ARG A 74 4.47 10.25 1.36
CA ARG A 74 5.42 10.37 0.25
C ARG A 74 6.52 9.33 0.37
N ASP A 75 7.12 9.18 1.54
CA ASP A 75 8.19 8.22 1.79
C ASP A 75 7.71 6.78 1.54
N LEU A 76 6.53 6.43 2.08
CA LEU A 76 5.98 5.09 1.95
C LEU A 76 5.56 4.77 0.51
N THR A 77 4.98 5.73 -0.21
CA THR A 77 4.61 5.51 -1.63
C THR A 77 5.84 5.36 -2.52
N ASN A 78 6.90 6.11 -2.26
CA ASN A 78 8.19 5.99 -2.96
C ASN A 78 8.86 4.64 -2.65
N GLN A 79 8.92 4.24 -1.38
CA GLN A 79 9.53 2.97 -0.95
C GLN A 79 8.81 1.75 -1.52
N LEU A 80 7.47 1.78 -1.60
CA LEU A 80 6.66 0.65 -2.03
C LEU A 80 6.30 0.66 -3.52
N GLY A 81 6.69 1.71 -4.26
CA GLY A 81 6.36 1.86 -5.69
C GLY A 81 4.85 1.88 -5.95
N ILE A 82 4.04 2.36 -4.99
CA ILE A 82 2.58 2.38 -5.12
C ILE A 82 2.18 3.60 -5.95
N ARG A 83 1.43 3.39 -7.04
CA ARG A 83 0.91 4.50 -7.87
C ARG A 83 0.09 5.48 -7.01
N LYS A 84 0.41 6.78 -7.11
CA LYS A 84 -0.30 7.87 -6.43
C LYS A 84 -1.79 7.85 -6.80
N LEU A 85 -2.63 8.13 -5.81
CA LEU A 85 -4.09 8.12 -6.00
C LEU A 85 -4.53 9.43 -6.70
N LYS A 86 -5.01 9.35 -7.95
CA LYS A 86 -5.46 10.51 -8.74
C LYS A 86 -6.56 11.36 -8.06
N LYS A 87 -7.35 10.79 -7.14
CA LYS A 87 -8.38 11.53 -6.40
C LYS A 87 -7.80 12.46 -5.31
N LEU A 88 -6.57 12.21 -4.85
CA LEU A 88 -5.93 13.00 -3.77
C LEU A 88 -5.21 14.25 -4.28
N THR A 89 -4.82 14.29 -5.56
CA THR A 89 -4.16 15.46 -6.18
C THR A 89 -5.10 16.66 -6.29
N ASN A 90 -6.42 16.43 -6.35
CA ASN A 90 -7.40 17.50 -6.41
C ASN A 90 -7.53 18.28 -5.08
N PHE A 91 -7.02 17.74 -3.97
CA PHE A 91 -7.03 18.39 -2.65
C PHE A 91 -5.78 19.23 -2.38
N THR A 92 -4.68 19.03 -3.11
CA THR A 92 -3.45 19.82 -2.93
C THR A 92 -3.52 21.15 -3.67
N ASN A 93 -4.21 21.21 -4.82
CA ASN A 93 -4.38 22.43 -5.61
C ASN A 93 -5.24 23.53 -4.92
N SER A 94 -5.87 23.24 -3.79
CA SER A 94 -6.67 24.22 -3.02
C SER A 94 -5.92 24.87 -1.86
N LYS A 95 -4.72 24.39 -1.49
CA LYS A 95 -3.90 24.98 -0.42
C LYS A 95 -2.72 25.84 -0.92
N GLU A 96 -2.49 25.87 -2.23
CA GLU A 96 -1.43 26.67 -2.89
C GLU A 96 -2.01 27.90 -3.64
N LYS A 97 -3.29 28.23 -3.42
CA LYS A 97 -3.94 29.46 -3.91
C LYS A 97 -4.27 30.42 -2.76
N VAL A 98 -3.26 30.89 -2.03
CA VAL A 98 -3.28 32.14 -1.25
C VAL A 98 -1.89 32.74 -1.31
#